data_AF-A0A0C5XIF7-F1
#
_entry.id   AF-A0A0C5XIF7-F1
#
_cell.length_a   1.000
_cell.length_b   1.000
_cell.length_c   1.000
_cell.angle_alpha   90.00
_cell.angle_beta   90.00
_cell.angle_gamma   90.00
#
_symmetry.space_group_name_H-M   'P 1'
#
loop_
_entity.id
_entity.type
_entity.pdbx_description
1 polymer ?
#
loop_
_entity_poly.entity_id
_entity_poly.type
_entity_poly.pdbx_seq_one_letter_code
_entity_poly.pdbx_strand_id
1 'polypeptide(L)'
;MTSIDMIPIERASRAIIDAAQEQGAYVGGEPDNLRSVPINGVIDAKAMVRAVLAAIREPSEAMIYASSEGGLGFNDKVIEDWQSMIDAMLDEGDEKPAGT
;
A
#
# COMPACT_ATOMS: atom_id res chain seq x y z
N MET A 1 -6.07 20.55 -12.05
CA MET A 1 -6.71 19.29 -11.61
C MET A 1 -6.44 19.19 -10.13
N THR A 2 -7.45 19.44 -9.30
CA THR A 2 -7.37 19.13 -7.87
C THR A 2 -7.15 17.63 -7.77
N SER A 3 -5.92 17.23 -7.46
CA SER A 3 -5.62 15.89 -6.98
C SER A 3 -6.58 15.69 -5.80
N ILE A 4 -7.65 14.94 -6.02
CA ILE A 4 -8.39 14.38 -4.89
C ILE A 4 -7.33 13.50 -4.25
N ASP A 5 -6.83 13.90 -3.08
CA ASP A 5 -5.91 13.07 -2.32
C ASP A 5 -6.60 11.72 -2.12
N MET A 6 -6.18 10.74 -2.92
CA MET A 6 -6.74 9.40 -2.86
C MET A 6 -6.57 8.90 -1.43
N ILE A 7 -7.66 8.41 -0.85
CA ILE A 7 -7.61 7.85 0.49
C ILE A 7 -6.73 6.59 0.48
N PRO A 8 -6.18 6.15 1.63
CA PRO A 8 -5.19 5.08 1.67
C PRO A 8 -5.64 3.78 0.98
N ILE A 9 -6.92 3.41 1.10
CA ILE A 9 -7.45 2.21 0.43
C ILE A 9 -7.47 2.35 -1.09
N GLU A 10 -7.70 3.55 -1.63
CA GLU A 10 -7.66 3.80 -3.07
C GLU A 10 -6.22 3.76 -3.59
N ARG A 11 -5.26 4.29 -2.82
CA ARG A 11 -3.83 4.15 -3.12
C ARG A 11 -3.39 2.68 -3.12
N ALA A 12 -3.82 1.91 -2.13
CA ALA A 12 -3.56 0.46 -2.08
C ALA A 12 -4.17 -0.27 -3.28
N SER A 13 -5.44 0.00 -3.61
CA SER A 13 -6.10 -0.58 -4.77
C SER A 13 -5.37 -0.24 -6.08
N ARG A 14 -4.94 1.02 -6.24
CA ARG A 14 -4.15 1.46 -7.40
C ARG A 14 -2.83 0.68 -7.49
N ALA A 15 -2.12 0.55 -6.38
CA ALA A 15 -0.84 -0.16 -6.33
C ALA A 15 -0.97 -1.65 -6.71
N ILE A 16 -2.08 -2.31 -6.35
CA ILE A 16 -2.37 -3.68 -6.78
C ILE A 16 -2.53 -3.73 -8.31
N ILE A 17 -3.26 -2.78 -8.89
CA ILE A 17 -3.50 -2.72 -10.33
C ILE A 17 -2.18 -2.51 -11.08
N ASP A 18 -1.39 -1.53 -10.64
CA ASP A 18 -0.10 -1.18 -11.24
C ASP A 18 0.87 -2.37 -11.12
N ALA A 19 0.97 -3.01 -9.97
CA ALA A 19 1.82 -4.19 -9.78
C ALA A 19 1.39 -5.39 -10.64
N ALA A 20 0.09 -5.60 -10.84
CA ALA A 20 -0.41 -6.64 -11.74
C ALA A 20 -0.10 -6.32 -13.22
N GLN A 21 -0.11 -5.05 -13.61
CA GLN A 21 0.30 -4.59 -14.94
C GLN A 21 1.80 -4.78 -15.17
N GLU A 22 2.63 -4.38 -14.20
CA GLU A 22 4.09 -4.53 -14.26
C GLU A 22 4.52 -6.00 -14.38
N GLN A 23 3.77 -6.91 -13.74
CA GLN A 23 3.99 -8.35 -13.84
C GLN A 23 3.46 -8.96 -15.14
N GLY A 24 2.83 -8.17 -16.03
CA GLY A 24 2.24 -8.64 -17.27
C GLY A 24 1.00 -9.53 -17.08
N ALA A 25 0.44 -9.56 -15.88
CA ALA A 25 -0.71 -10.38 -15.53
C ALA A 25 -2.04 -9.67 -15.85
N TYR A 26 -2.01 -8.35 -16.05
CA TYR A 26 -3.15 -7.56 -16.51
C TYR A 26 -3.51 -7.88 -17.96
N VAL A 27 -4.75 -8.30 -18.21
CA VAL A 27 -5.21 -8.72 -19.55
C VAL A 27 -6.12 -7.72 -20.26
N GLY A 28 -6.26 -6.50 -19.73
CA GLY A 28 -7.16 -5.49 -20.28
C GLY A 28 -8.64 -5.74 -19.91
N GLY A 29 -9.46 -4.69 -19.90
CA GLY A 29 -10.86 -4.75 -19.49
C GLY A 29 -11.48 -3.36 -19.34
N GLU A 30 -12.66 -3.29 -18.73
CA GLU A 30 -13.36 -2.03 -18.41
C GLU A 30 -12.43 -0.97 -17.77
N PRO A 31 -12.80 0.33 -17.83
CA PRO A 31 -11.99 1.40 -17.26
C PRO A 31 -11.63 1.07 -15.82
N ASP A 32 -10.35 1.27 -15.49
CA ASP A 32 -9.84 1.14 -14.13
C ASP A 32 -10.73 1.93 -13.15
N ASN A 33 -11.55 1.18 -12.41
CA ASN A 33 -12.53 1.70 -11.48
C ASN A 33 -12.05 1.58 -10.02
N LEU A 34 -10.75 1.28 -9.80
CA LEU A 34 -10.14 1.01 -8.50
C LEU A 34 -10.77 -0.17 -7.70
N ARG A 35 -11.71 -0.92 -8.29
CA ARG A 35 -12.45 -1.99 -7.59
C ARG A 35 -12.11 -3.39 -8.10
N SER A 36 -11.84 -3.53 -9.39
CA SER A 36 -11.62 -4.84 -9.99
C SER A 36 -10.68 -4.74 -11.18
N VAL A 37 -9.75 -5.68 -11.28
CA VAL A 37 -8.88 -5.83 -12.44
C VAL A 37 -8.87 -7.29 -12.89
N PRO A 38 -9.03 -7.55 -14.20
CA PRO A 38 -8.88 -8.90 -14.74
C PRO A 38 -7.41 -9.29 -14.78
N ILE A 39 -7.10 -10.43 -14.15
CA ILE A 39 -5.76 -11.00 -14.03
C ILE A 39 -5.76 -12.38 -14.69
N ASN A 40 -4.72 -12.68 -15.47
CA ASN A 40 -4.46 -14.02 -16.01
C ASN A 40 -3.08 -14.50 -15.57
N GLY A 41 -2.98 -15.78 -15.19
CA GLY A 41 -1.73 -16.40 -14.77
C GLY A 41 -1.48 -16.32 -13.27
N VAL A 42 -0.20 -16.43 -12.89
CA VAL A 42 0.27 -16.41 -11.50
C VAL A 42 0.88 -15.04 -11.22
N ILE A 43 0.47 -14.43 -10.11
CA ILE A 43 1.04 -13.17 -9.60
C ILE A 43 1.99 -13.47 -8.45
N ASP A 44 3.08 -12.69 -8.36
CA ASP A 44 3.95 -12.68 -7.20
C ASP A 44 3.25 -11.95 -6.05
N ALA A 45 2.68 -12.74 -5.13
CA ALA A 45 1.97 -12.23 -3.96
C ALA A 45 2.85 -11.30 -3.09
N LYS A 46 4.17 -11.55 -3.02
CA LYS A 46 5.08 -10.73 -2.22
C LYS A 46 5.28 -9.36 -2.86
N ALA A 47 5.46 -9.32 -4.19
CA ALA A 47 5.54 -8.07 -4.93
C ALA A 47 4.26 -7.23 -4.76
N MET A 48 3.08 -7.86 -4.80
CA MET A 48 1.80 -7.20 -4.59
C MET A 48 1.66 -6.59 -3.20
N VAL A 49 2.01 -7.36 -2.15
CA VAL A 49 1.96 -6.88 -0.76
C VAL A 49 2.93 -5.71 -0.54
N ARG A 50 4.13 -5.76 -1.13
CA ARG A 50 5.10 -4.64 -1.08
C ARG A 50 4.54 -3.38 -1.71
N ALA A 51 3.93 -3.49 -2.89
CA ALA A 51 3.31 -2.36 -3.57
C ALA A 51 2.21 -1.72 -2.71
N VAL A 52 1.37 -2.54 -2.05
CA VAL A 52 0.33 -2.06 -1.13
C VAL A 52 0.94 -1.32 0.07
N LEU A 53 1.93 -1.92 0.73
CA LEU A 53 2.58 -1.32 1.90
C LEU A 53 3.24 0.02 1.56
N ALA A 54 3.95 0.09 0.44
CA ALA A 54 4.55 1.33 -0.04
C ALA A 54 3.50 2.42 -0.32
N ALA A 55 2.35 2.05 -0.90
CA ALA A 55 1.29 2.99 -1.24
C ALA A 55 0.53 3.57 -0.03
N ILE A 56 0.53 2.84 1.10
CA ILE A 56 -0.06 3.29 2.37
C ILE A 56 0.97 3.81 3.37
N ARG A 57 2.24 3.95 2.94
CA ARG A 57 3.33 4.51 3.75
C ARG A 57 2.99 5.87 4.31
N GLU A 58 2.34 6.71 3.51
CA GLU A 58 1.82 7.99 3.97
C GLU A 58 0.43 7.79 4.63
N PRO A 59 0.26 8.11 5.92
CA PRO A 59 -1.03 7.99 6.59
C PRO A 59 -2.00 9.09 6.11
N SER A 60 -3.31 8.85 6.21
CA SER A 60 -4.31 9.92 6.03
C SER A 60 -4.58 10.67 7.32
N GLU A 61 -5.18 11.86 7.22
CA GLU A 61 -5.65 12.62 8.40
C GLU A 61 -6.55 11.78 9.31
N ALA A 62 -7.43 10.95 8.75
CA ALA A 62 -8.29 10.06 9.52
C ALA A 62 -7.51 8.98 10.30
N MET A 63 -6.42 8.46 9.73
CA MET A 63 -5.53 7.51 10.43
C MET A 63 -4.77 8.18 11.57
N ILE A 64 -4.27 9.39 11.33
CA ILE A 64 -3.57 10.18 12.36
C ILE A 64 -4.56 10.55 13.47
N TYR A 65 -5.77 10.97 13.12
CA TYR A 65 -6.83 11.29 14.07
C TYR A 65 -7.23 10.06 14.91
N ALA A 66 -7.36 8.88 14.30
CA ALA A 66 -7.64 7.63 15.02
C ALA A 66 -6.54 7.29 16.06
N SER A 67 -5.28 7.62 15.78
CA SER A 67 -4.20 7.50 16.77
C SER A 67 -4.37 8.49 17.93
N SER A 68 -4.80 9.72 17.64
CA SER A 68 -4.97 10.79 18.62
C SER A 68 -6.14 10.57 19.59
N GLU A 69 -7.23 9.90 19.16
CA GLU A 69 -8.34 9.52 20.05
C GLU A 69 -7.90 8.53 21.15
N GLY A 70 -6.77 7.84 20.97
CA GLY A 70 -6.11 7.04 22.00
C GLY A 70 -5.41 7.82 23.11
N GLY A 71 -5.44 9.17 23.08
CA GLY A 71 -4.88 10.04 24.11
C GLY A 71 -3.45 10.50 23.88
N LEU A 72 -2.86 10.23 22.70
CA LEU A 72 -1.47 10.61 22.37
C LEU A 72 -1.35 12.02 21.76
N GLY A 73 -2.47 12.66 21.42
CA GLY A 73 -2.50 13.95 20.75
C GLY A 73 -1.99 13.88 19.30
N PHE A 74 -2.26 14.92 18.51
CA PHE A 74 -1.69 15.04 17.17
C PHE A 74 -0.21 15.42 17.30
N ASN A 75 0.71 14.54 16.87
CA ASN A 75 2.13 14.85 16.80
C ASN A 75 2.77 14.20 15.57
N ASP A 76 3.83 14.82 15.05
CA ASP A 76 4.55 14.33 13.87
C ASP A 76 5.17 12.95 14.11
N LYS A 77 5.41 12.58 15.37
CA LYS A 77 5.94 11.28 15.76
C LYS A 77 5.01 10.12 15.39
N VAL A 78 3.69 10.29 15.37
CA VAL A 78 2.76 9.24 14.89
C VAL A 78 3.01 8.92 13.42
N ILE A 79 3.31 9.93 12.60
CA ILE A 79 3.60 9.76 11.18
C ILE A 79 4.94 9.03 11.02
N GLU A 80 5.97 9.47 11.75
CA GLU A 80 7.30 8.84 11.74
C GLU A 80 7.25 7.38 12.18
N ASP A 81 6.52 7.07 13.26
CA ASP A 81 6.40 5.71 13.79
C ASP A 81 5.66 4.80 12.79
N TRP A 82 4.59 5.29 12.15
CA TRP A 82 3.87 4.56 11.10
C TRP A 82 4.75 4.25 9.89
N GLN A 83 5.45 5.26 9.37
CA GLN A 83 6.37 5.10 8.24
C GLN A 83 7.48 4.11 8.58
N SER A 84 8.06 4.20 9.79
CA SER A 84 9.13 3.31 10.24
C SER A 84 8.67 1.85 10.36
N MET A 85 7.43 1.60 10.80
CA MET A 85 6.86 0.25 10.83
C MET A 85 6.71 -0.34 9.43
N ILE A 86 6.28 0.46 8.45
CA ILE A 86 6.18 0.02 7.06
C ILE A 86 7.55 -0.24 6.46
N ASP A 87 8.51 0.66 6.68
CA ASP A 87 9.88 0.49 6.20
C ASP A 87 10.50 -0.80 6.77
N ALA A 88 10.30 -1.07 8.07
CA ALA A 88 10.74 -2.33 8.70
C ALA A 88 10.07 -3.58 8.07
N MET A 89 8.76 -3.55 7.78
CA MET A 89 8.08 -4.67 7.11
C MET A 89 8.62 -4.92 5.70
N LEU A 90 9.01 -3.86 4.98
CA LEU A 90 9.60 -3.96 3.65
C LEU A 90 11.02 -4.54 3.72
N ASP A 91 11.83 -4.05 4.66
CA ASP A 91 13.22 -4.46 4.89
C ASP A 91 13.34 -5.93 5.38
N GLU A 92 12.56 -6.34 6.38
CA GLU A 92 12.50 -7.73 6.84
C GLU A 92 12.05 -8.67 5.72
N GLY A 93 11.18 -8.17 4.82
CA GLY A 93 10.78 -8.90 3.65
C GLY A 93 11.94 -9.17 2.68
N ASP A 94 12.98 -8.33 2.62
CA ASP A 94 14.13 -8.49 1.71
C ASP A 94 15.22 -9.40 2.27
N GLU A 95 15.22 -9.68 3.57
CA GLU A 95 16.08 -10.70 4.14
C GLU A 95 15.67 -12.08 3.61
N LYS A 96 16.59 -12.76 2.92
CA LYS A 96 16.42 -14.18 2.54
C LYS A 96 16.04 -14.95 3.80
N PRO A 97 15.10 -15.91 3.75
CA PRO A 97 14.91 -16.83 4.86
C PRO A 97 16.28 -17.46 5.15
N ALA A 98 16.73 -17.30 6.39
CA ALA A 98 17.94 -17.94 6.87
C ALA A 98 17.71 -19.45 6.89
N GLY A 99 17.95 -20.10 5.74
CA GLY A 99 18.06 -21.54 5.56
C GLY A 99 16.84 -22.39 5.95
N THR A 100 16.18 -22.95 4.94
CA THR A 100 15.60 -24.30 5.00
C THR A 100 15.61 -24.90 3.60
#